data_AF-G4YGJ5-F1
#
_entry.id   AF-G4YGJ5-F1
#
_cell.length_a   1.000
_cell.length_b   1.000
_cell.length_c   1.000
_cell.angle_alpha   90.00
_cell.angle_beta   90.00
_cell.angle_gamma   90.00
#
_symmetry.space_group_name_H-M   'P 1'
#
loop_
_entity.id
_entity.type
_entity.pdbx_description
1 polymer ?
#
loop_
_entity_poly.entity_id
_entity_poly.type
_entity_poly.pdbx_seq_one_letter_code
_entity_poly.pdbx_strand_id
1 'polypeptide(L)'
;LGSLDCMHWAWEMCLTALKGQLSGKEGKPTVVLEVVADQRVWISHFFFGCAGSNNDINIIDRSPLVNHHVINHDLYDSFAYVAGGKEFHQLYYLVNGFYPPYACFMATISRPSFQKEKIYAKRQESIRNYVERTFGVLRGKFRILKLPSRIWYGKDMLYVMKACVIIHNMIIEDE
;
A
#
# COMPACT_ATOMS: atom_id res chain seq x y z
N LEU A 1 -0.84 -8.71 -10.76
CA LEU A 1 -1.34 -7.32 -10.77
C LEU A 1 -2.04 -7.07 -9.43
N GLY A 2 -1.68 -6.00 -8.73
CA GLY A 2 -2.28 -5.65 -7.44
C GLY A 2 -2.53 -4.15 -7.33
N SER A 3 -3.35 -3.77 -6.37
CA SER A 3 -3.61 -2.38 -6.01
C SER A 3 -2.69 -1.95 -4.89
N LEU A 4 -2.02 -0.82 -5.08
CA LEU A 4 -1.08 -0.21 -4.15
C LEU A 4 -1.78 0.96 -3.45
N ASP A 5 -1.77 0.94 -2.12
CA ASP A 5 -2.21 2.07 -1.32
C ASP A 5 -1.57 2.04 0.07
N CYS A 6 -1.82 3.09 0.85
CA CYS A 6 -1.29 3.25 2.20
C CYS A 6 -2.41 3.31 3.24
N MET A 7 -2.16 2.75 4.42
CA MET A 7 -2.99 2.98 5.61
C MET A 7 -2.18 3.52 6.77
N HIS A 8 -2.83 4.35 7.59
CA HIS A 8 -2.23 4.96 8.77
C HIS A 8 -2.60 4.19 10.04
N TRP A 9 -1.61 3.87 10.86
CA TRP A 9 -1.81 3.36 12.22
C TRP A 9 -1.37 4.40 13.26
N ALA A 10 -2.31 4.85 14.09
CA ALA A 10 -2.03 5.86 15.11
C ALA A 10 -1.07 5.35 16.19
N TRP A 11 -0.22 6.22 16.71
CA TRP A 11 0.77 5.90 17.73
C TRP A 11 0.54 6.76 18.98
N GLU A 12 -0.25 6.23 19.92
CA GLU A 12 -0.65 6.95 21.16
C GLU A 12 0.56 7.26 22.05
N MET A 13 1.48 6.30 22.17
CA MET A 13 2.70 6.42 22.99
C MET A 13 3.89 7.01 22.21
N CYS A 14 3.63 7.69 21.10
CA CYS A 14 4.66 8.39 20.34
C CYS A 14 5.41 9.39 21.22
N LEU A 15 6.74 9.28 21.23
CA LEU A 15 7.62 10.21 21.94
C LEU A 15 7.33 11.66 21.52
N THR A 16 7.29 12.58 22.48
CA THR A 16 7.00 14.00 22.23
C THR A 16 7.92 14.60 21.17
N ALA A 17 9.20 14.22 21.17
CA ALA A 17 10.18 14.65 20.18
C ALA A 17 9.84 14.24 18.73
N LEU A 18 9.09 13.14 18.55
CA LEU A 18 8.70 12.61 17.24
C LEU A 18 7.29 13.03 16.80
N LYS A 19 6.47 13.55 17.72
CA LYS A 19 5.06 13.91 17.44
C LYS A 19 4.93 14.89 16.29
N GLY A 20 5.80 15.92 16.23
CA GLY A 20 5.77 16.91 15.16
C GLY A 20 6.02 16.31 13.78
N GLN A 21 6.98 15.38 13.69
CA GLN A 21 7.34 14.73 12.42
C GLN A 21 6.32 13.66 12.01
N LEU A 22 5.64 12.99 12.95
CA LEU A 22 4.70 11.90 12.65
C LEU A 22 3.25 12.37 12.48
N SER A 23 2.93 13.59 12.89
CA SER A 23 1.58 14.15 12.79
C SER A 23 1.36 14.72 11.40
N GLY A 24 0.55 14.01 10.60
CA GLY A 24 0.05 14.53 9.33
C GLY A 24 -1.09 15.51 9.52
N LYS A 25 -1.94 15.63 8.49
CA LYS A 25 -3.09 16.56 8.45
C LYS A 25 -4.05 16.42 9.64
N GLU A 26 -4.16 15.22 10.22
CA GLU A 26 -5.08 14.94 11.33
C GLU A 26 -4.53 15.31 12.72
N GLY A 27 -3.30 15.84 12.81
CA GLY A 27 -2.70 16.29 14.07
C GLY A 27 -2.35 15.17 15.06
N LYS A 28 -2.46 13.91 14.63
CA LYS A 28 -2.11 12.72 15.42
C LYS A 28 -0.89 12.03 14.82
N PRO A 29 0.08 11.60 15.65
CA PRO A 29 1.21 10.81 15.18
C PRO A 29 0.72 9.47 14.64
N THR A 30 1.04 9.19 13.38
CA THR A 30 0.74 7.90 12.75
C THR A 30 1.98 7.34 12.08
N VAL A 31 2.00 6.02 11.93
CA VAL A 31 3.00 5.28 11.15
C VAL A 31 2.29 4.63 9.98
N VAL A 32 2.87 4.74 8.79
CA VAL A 32 2.25 4.29 7.55
C VAL A 32 2.64 2.86 7.23
N LEU A 33 1.64 2.09 6.81
CA LEU A 33 1.74 0.80 6.14
C LEU A 33 1.40 0.99 4.65
N GLU A 34 2.37 0.82 3.78
CA GLU A 34 2.17 0.67 2.34
C GLU A 34 1.96 -0.80 2.00
N VAL A 35 0.98 -1.13 1.15
CA VAL A 35 0.64 -2.51 0.76
C VAL A 35 0.29 -2.59 -0.72
N VAL A 36 0.74 -3.67 -1.37
CA VAL A 36 0.16 -4.16 -2.62
C VAL A 36 -0.71 -5.38 -2.32
N ALA A 37 -1.99 -5.30 -2.68
CA ALA A 37 -2.93 -6.41 -2.50
C ALA A 37 -3.73 -6.74 -3.75
N ASP A 38 -4.16 -7.99 -3.88
CA ASP A 38 -4.97 -8.47 -4.99
C ASP A 38 -6.45 -8.71 -4.61
N GLN A 39 -7.21 -9.27 -5.56
CA GLN A 39 -8.64 -9.57 -5.40
C GLN A 39 -8.96 -10.61 -4.31
N ARG A 40 -8.00 -11.46 -3.94
CA ARG A 40 -8.08 -12.43 -2.83
C ARG A 40 -7.67 -11.80 -1.51
N VAL A 41 -7.42 -10.49 -1.47
CA VAL A 41 -6.81 -9.75 -0.35
C VAL A 41 -5.42 -10.29 0.03
N TRP A 42 -4.73 -10.98 -0.89
CA TRP A 42 -3.37 -11.44 -0.68
C TRP A 42 -2.41 -10.26 -0.74
N ILE A 43 -1.55 -10.13 0.27
CA ILE A 43 -0.55 -9.05 0.33
C ILE A 43 0.75 -9.55 -0.28
N SER A 44 1.08 -9.10 -1.51
CA SER A 44 2.33 -9.50 -2.17
C SER A 44 3.52 -8.63 -1.77
N HIS A 45 3.26 -7.41 -1.28
CA HIS A 45 4.27 -6.48 -0.83
C HIS A 45 3.75 -5.65 0.33
N PHE A 46 4.62 -5.35 1.30
CA PHE A 46 4.34 -4.34 2.30
C PHE A 46 5.61 -3.60 2.74
N PHE A 47 5.45 -2.34 3.13
CA PHE A 47 6.49 -1.53 3.75
C PHE A 47 5.89 -0.72 4.91
N PHE A 48 6.57 -0.72 6.06
CA PHE A 48 6.07 -0.08 7.28
C PHE A 48 7.15 0.72 7.98
N GLY A 49 6.78 1.88 8.51
CA GLY A 49 7.68 2.72 9.33
C GLY A 49 7.77 4.17 8.87
N CYS A 50 7.13 4.52 7.75
CA CYS A 50 7.10 5.91 7.30
C CYS A 50 6.23 6.78 8.21
N ALA A 51 6.63 8.04 8.33
CA ALA A 51 5.90 9.04 9.11
C ALA A 51 4.54 9.32 8.48
N GLY A 52 3.50 9.45 9.29
CA GLY A 52 2.16 9.83 8.84
C GLY A 52 2.03 11.22 8.25
N SER A 53 3.04 12.07 8.41
CA SER A 53 3.14 13.36 7.72
C SER A 53 3.58 13.22 6.27
N ASN A 54 4.15 12.08 5.89
CA ASN A 54 4.47 11.79 4.50
C ASN A 54 3.17 11.52 3.74
N ASN A 55 3.05 12.12 2.57
CA ASN A 55 2.04 11.74 1.58
C ASN A 55 2.52 10.52 0.77
N ASP A 56 1.63 9.99 -0.06
CA ASP A 56 1.89 8.83 -0.94
C ASP A 56 3.19 8.99 -1.76
N ILE A 57 3.48 10.21 -2.23
CA ILE A 57 4.70 10.54 -2.99
C ILE A 57 5.96 10.37 -2.13
N ASN A 58 5.97 10.92 -0.91
CA ASN A 58 7.12 10.82 -0.02
C ASN A 58 7.34 9.40 0.51
N ILE A 59 6.27 8.60 0.57
CA ILE A 59 6.35 7.19 0.97
C ILE A 59 6.97 6.38 -0.17
N ILE A 60 6.55 6.61 -1.42
CA ILE A 60 7.04 5.81 -2.55
C ILE A 60 8.53 6.01 -2.81
N ASP A 61 9.06 7.23 -2.64
CA ASP A 61 10.50 7.51 -2.75
C ASP A 61 11.33 6.73 -1.71
N ARG A 62 10.72 6.36 -0.58
CA ARG A 62 11.36 5.57 0.49
C ARG A 62 11.01 4.10 0.40
N SER A 63 10.08 3.73 -0.47
CA SER A 63 9.57 2.38 -0.59
C SER A 63 10.60 1.49 -1.29
N PRO A 64 10.89 0.30 -0.74
CA PRO A 64 11.66 -0.70 -1.46
C PRO A 64 10.92 -1.18 -2.73
N LEU A 65 9.60 -1.00 -2.84
CA LEU A 65 8.83 -1.36 -4.03
C LEU A 65 9.28 -0.59 -5.27
N VAL A 66 9.56 0.71 -5.17
CA VAL A 66 10.06 1.46 -6.34
C VAL A 66 11.58 1.35 -6.43
N ASN A 67 12.28 1.52 -5.31
CA ASN A 67 13.74 1.54 -5.33
C ASN A 67 14.36 0.20 -5.75
N HIS A 68 13.89 -0.92 -5.21
CA HIS A 68 14.49 -2.23 -5.54
C HIS A 68 13.86 -2.89 -6.77
N HIS A 69 12.57 -2.67 -7.07
CA HIS A 69 11.92 -3.34 -8.20
C HIS A 69 11.86 -2.49 -9.47
N VAL A 70 11.52 -1.20 -9.36
CA VAL A 70 11.31 -0.34 -10.53
C VAL A 70 12.61 0.29 -11.01
N ILE A 71 13.49 0.68 -10.09
CA ILE A 71 14.75 1.35 -10.41
C ILE A 71 15.89 0.33 -10.57
N ASN A 72 16.03 -0.59 -9.61
CA ASN A 72 17.16 -1.54 -9.61
C ASN A 72 16.89 -2.87 -10.30
N HIS A 73 15.63 -3.21 -10.61
CA HIS A 73 15.23 -4.51 -11.18
C HIS A 73 15.63 -5.75 -10.34
N ASP A 74 15.84 -5.61 -9.04
CA ASP A 74 16.44 -6.66 -8.18
C ASP A 74 15.43 -7.49 -7.37
N LEU A 75 14.14 -7.11 -7.40
CA LEU A 75 13.13 -7.66 -6.48
C LEU A 75 12.43 -8.92 -7.02
N TYR A 76 12.45 -9.15 -8.34
CA TYR A 76 11.86 -10.33 -8.97
C TYR A 76 12.73 -10.80 -10.13
N ASP A 77 12.75 -12.11 -10.38
CA ASP A 77 13.35 -12.70 -11.56
C ASP A 77 12.73 -12.13 -12.85
N SER A 78 13.44 -12.22 -13.98
CA SER A 78 12.86 -11.84 -15.27
C SER A 78 11.61 -12.69 -15.56
N PHE A 79 10.51 -12.03 -15.91
CA PHE A 79 9.25 -12.67 -16.28
C PHE A 79 8.67 -12.00 -17.52
N ALA A 80 7.82 -12.74 -18.23
CA ALA A 80 7.04 -12.24 -19.35
C ALA A 80 5.58 -12.69 -19.22
N TYR A 81 4.65 -11.81 -19.59
CA TYR A 81 3.23 -12.17 -19.68
C TYR A 81 2.56 -11.43 -20.84
N VAL A 82 1.48 -12.01 -21.37
CA VAL A 82 0.71 -11.41 -22.47
C VAL A 82 -0.61 -10.87 -21.96
N ALA A 83 -0.90 -9.61 -22.26
CA ALA A 83 -2.19 -9.00 -21.99
C ALA A 83 -2.66 -8.20 -23.23
N GLY A 84 -3.89 -8.45 -23.68
CA GLY A 84 -4.44 -7.78 -24.87
C GLY A 84 -3.61 -7.99 -26.14
N GLY A 85 -2.95 -9.14 -26.29
CA GLY A 85 -2.09 -9.46 -27.43
C GLY A 85 -0.71 -8.79 -27.40
N LYS A 86 -0.36 -8.06 -26.34
CA LYS A 86 0.96 -7.47 -26.13
C LYS A 86 1.70 -8.19 -25.02
N GLU A 87 2.98 -8.44 -25.24
CA GLU A 87 3.90 -8.99 -24.24
C GLU A 87 4.44 -7.88 -23.33
N PHE A 88 4.54 -8.18 -22.04
CA PHE A 88 5.00 -7.28 -20.99
C PHE A 88 6.06 -7.97 -20.14
N HIS A 89 7.06 -7.19 -19.76
CA HIS A 89 8.23 -7.64 -18.98
C HIS A 89 8.38 -6.87 -17.65
N GLN A 90 7.38 -6.09 -17.26
CA GLN A 90 7.35 -5.38 -15.98
C GLN A 90 6.00 -5.59 -15.30
N LEU A 91 5.98 -5.49 -13.97
CA LEU A 91 4.72 -5.47 -13.23
C LEU A 91 4.10 -4.07 -13.30
N TYR A 92 2.78 -4.04 -13.26
CA TYR A 92 2.03 -2.81 -13.13
C TYR A 92 1.19 -2.84 -11.85
N TYR A 93 1.09 -1.69 -11.20
CA TYR A 93 0.36 -1.49 -9.96
C TYR A 93 -0.76 -0.49 -10.17
N LEU A 94 -1.96 -0.84 -9.72
CA LEU A 94 -3.09 0.08 -9.74
C LEU A 94 -2.95 1.04 -8.57
N VAL A 95 -2.90 2.34 -8.86
CA VAL A 95 -2.70 3.38 -7.86
C VAL A 95 -3.84 4.41 -7.90
N ASN A 96 -3.94 5.22 -6.85
CA ASN A 96 -4.76 6.42 -6.87
C ASN A 96 -4.12 7.51 -7.76
N GLY A 97 -4.87 8.57 -8.06
CA GLY A 97 -4.39 9.68 -8.92
C GLY A 97 -3.36 10.62 -8.27
N PHE A 98 -2.94 10.36 -7.02
CA PHE A 98 -1.97 11.16 -6.29
C PHE A 98 -0.53 10.63 -6.39
N TYR A 99 -0.34 9.39 -6.87
CA TYR A 99 1.00 8.84 -7.10
C TYR A 99 1.68 9.52 -8.29
N PRO A 100 3.02 9.63 -8.27
CA PRO A 100 3.78 10.11 -9.42
C PRO A 100 3.53 9.23 -10.66
N PRO A 101 3.65 9.78 -11.88
CA PRO A 101 3.36 9.04 -13.12
C PRO A 101 4.53 8.10 -13.51
N TYR A 102 4.89 7.16 -12.64
CA TYR A 102 5.88 6.14 -12.96
C TYR A 102 5.35 5.16 -14.02
N ALA A 103 6.25 4.63 -14.85
CA ALA A 103 5.89 3.74 -15.96
C ALA A 103 5.17 2.46 -15.49
N CYS A 104 5.37 2.03 -14.25
CA CYS A 104 4.72 0.87 -13.63
C CYS A 104 3.37 1.19 -12.97
N PHE A 105 2.96 2.45 -12.92
CA PHE A 105 1.74 2.86 -12.24
C PHE A 105 0.59 3.10 -13.20
N MET A 106 -0.52 2.41 -12.92
CA MET A 106 -1.79 2.54 -13.63
C MET A 106 -2.76 3.32 -12.76
N ALA A 107 -2.67 4.64 -12.83
CA ALA A 107 -3.58 5.54 -12.12
C ALA A 107 -4.98 5.56 -12.76
N THR A 108 -5.99 5.93 -11.96
CA THR A 108 -7.31 6.31 -12.49
C THR A 108 -7.22 7.59 -13.32
N ILE A 109 -8.16 7.77 -14.25
CA ILE A 109 -8.25 9.01 -15.05
C ILE A 109 -9.06 10.03 -14.25
N SER A 110 -8.38 11.07 -13.76
CA SER A 110 -9.03 12.20 -13.09
C SER A 110 -9.87 12.99 -14.09
N ARG A 111 -11.21 12.90 -13.98
CA ARG A 111 -12.21 13.55 -14.86
C ARG A 111 -12.31 12.94 -16.27
N PRO A 112 -12.83 11.71 -16.40
CA PRO A 112 -12.97 11.05 -17.69
C PRO A 112 -14.04 11.74 -18.56
N SER A 113 -13.64 12.17 -19.76
CA SER A 113 -14.51 12.87 -20.71
C SER A 113 -15.15 11.90 -21.69
N PHE A 114 -14.37 10.95 -22.22
CA PHE A 114 -14.84 9.99 -23.22
C PHE A 114 -15.40 8.72 -22.58
N GLN A 115 -16.29 8.02 -23.30
CA GLN A 115 -16.92 6.80 -22.79
C GLN A 115 -15.90 5.72 -22.41
N LYS A 116 -14.82 5.57 -23.19
CA LYS A 116 -13.73 4.62 -22.90
C LYS A 116 -13.02 4.95 -21.59
N GLU A 117 -12.74 6.23 -21.34
CA GLU A 117 -12.11 6.69 -20.09
C GLU A 117 -13.02 6.47 -18.89
N LYS A 118 -14.32 6.70 -19.05
CA LYS A 118 -15.31 6.45 -17.99
C LYS A 118 -15.36 4.97 -17.61
N ILE A 119 -15.33 4.08 -18.62
CA ILE A 119 -15.30 2.63 -18.39
C ILE A 119 -13.99 2.22 -17.71
N TYR A 120 -12.85 2.75 -18.17
CA TYR A 120 -11.55 2.48 -17.57
C TYR A 120 -11.51 2.93 -16.11
N ALA A 121 -11.80 4.20 -15.82
CA ALA A 121 -11.78 4.77 -14.47
C ALA A 121 -12.66 3.96 -13.51
N LYS A 122 -13.91 3.66 -13.92
CA LYS A 122 -14.83 2.86 -13.11
C LYS A 122 -14.29 1.45 -12.80
N ARG A 123 -13.69 0.77 -13.78
CA ARG A 123 -13.11 -0.57 -13.58
C ARG A 123 -11.86 -0.51 -12.71
N GLN A 124 -10.98 0.45 -12.97
CA GLN A 124 -9.74 0.65 -12.21
C GLN A 124 -10.07 0.92 -10.74
N GLU A 125 -10.99 1.84 -10.46
CA GLU A 125 -11.40 2.19 -9.10
C GLU A 125 -12.07 1.02 -8.37
N SER A 126 -12.88 0.22 -9.08
CA SER A 126 -13.49 -0.98 -8.52
C SER A 126 -12.45 -2.02 -8.11
N ILE A 127 -11.35 -2.16 -8.86
CA ILE A 127 -10.26 -3.08 -8.52
C ILE A 127 -9.40 -2.47 -7.40
N ARG A 128 -9.17 -1.14 -7.42
CA ARG A 128 -8.47 -0.44 -6.34
C ARG A 128 -9.13 -0.66 -4.99
N ASN A 129 -10.45 -0.81 -4.93
CA ASN A 129 -11.13 -1.17 -3.68
C ASN A 129 -10.64 -2.49 -3.05
N TYR A 130 -9.89 -3.34 -3.74
CA TYR A 130 -9.32 -4.56 -3.15
C TYR A 130 -8.26 -4.26 -2.08
N VAL A 131 -7.41 -3.25 -2.25
CA VAL A 131 -6.42 -2.91 -1.20
C VAL A 131 -7.10 -2.25 0.00
N GLU A 132 -8.12 -1.42 -0.23
CA GLU A 132 -8.96 -0.86 0.83
C GLU A 132 -9.71 -1.95 1.61
N ARG A 133 -10.26 -2.94 0.89
CA ARG A 133 -10.85 -4.13 1.51
C ARG A 133 -9.82 -4.92 2.31
N THR A 134 -8.59 -5.04 1.82
CA THR A 134 -7.50 -5.71 2.52
C THR A 134 -7.20 -5.01 3.84
N PHE A 135 -7.13 -3.68 3.88
CA PHE A 135 -6.99 -2.93 5.13
C PHE A 135 -8.17 -3.14 6.08
N GLY A 136 -9.39 -3.18 5.55
CA GLY A 136 -10.60 -3.50 6.32
C GLY A 136 -10.53 -4.89 6.97
N VAL A 137 -10.12 -5.91 6.20
CA VAL A 137 -9.93 -7.28 6.70
C VAL A 137 -8.83 -7.32 7.75
N LEU A 138 -7.68 -6.67 7.50
CA LEU A 138 -6.55 -6.65 8.42
C LEU A 138 -6.94 -6.03 9.78
N ARG A 139 -7.65 -4.89 9.77
CA ARG A 139 -8.17 -4.25 11.00
C ARG A 139 -9.29 -5.05 11.67
N GLY A 140 -10.06 -5.80 10.88
CA GLY A 140 -11.13 -6.67 11.38
C GLY A 140 -10.60 -7.91 12.08
N LYS A 141 -9.63 -8.60 11.46
CA LYS A 141 -8.98 -9.81 12.00
C LYS A 141 -8.08 -9.48 13.19
N PHE A 142 -7.31 -8.39 13.13
CA PHE A 142 -6.36 -8.02 14.19
C PHE A 142 -6.81 -6.79 14.97
N ARG A 143 -7.45 -7.02 16.12
CA ARG A 143 -7.93 -5.95 17.02
C ARG A 143 -6.84 -4.94 17.41
N ILE A 144 -5.57 -5.38 17.50
CA ILE A 144 -4.42 -4.52 17.81
C ILE A 144 -4.23 -3.38 16.80
N LEU A 145 -4.62 -3.59 15.53
CA LEU A 145 -4.52 -2.58 14.46
C LEU A 145 -5.73 -1.64 14.40
N LYS A 146 -6.83 -1.98 15.06
CA LYS A 146 -8.05 -1.16 15.12
C LYS A 146 -7.92 0.02 16.09
N LEU A 147 -7.07 -0.12 17.10
CA LEU A 147 -6.83 0.88 18.13
C LEU A 147 -5.50 1.61 17.87
N PRO A 148 -5.35 2.85 18.37
CA PRO A 148 -4.04 3.48 18.44
C PRO A 148 -3.03 2.57 19.16
N SER A 149 -1.84 2.44 18.59
CA SER A 149 -0.76 1.66 19.17
C SER A 149 -0.31 2.28 20.49
N ARG A 150 -0.26 1.44 21.53
CA ARG A 150 0.32 1.77 22.84
C ARG A 150 1.75 1.27 23.02
N ILE A 151 2.36 0.82 21.93
CA ILE A 151 3.73 0.32 21.93
C ILE A 151 4.68 1.52 22.02
N TRP A 152 5.74 1.43 22.83
CA TRP A 152 6.66 2.53 23.07
C TRP A 152 7.68 2.75 21.96
N TYR A 153 8.10 1.68 21.28
CA TYR A 153 9.17 1.72 20.29
C TYR A 153 8.64 1.39 18.90
N GLY A 154 9.01 2.20 17.90
CA GLY A 154 8.59 1.98 16.52
C GLY A 154 9.06 0.64 15.94
N LYS A 155 10.20 0.13 16.42
CA LYS A 155 10.72 -1.20 16.06
C LYS A 155 9.75 -2.32 16.47
N ASP A 156 9.14 -2.20 17.64
CA ASP A 156 8.16 -3.19 18.13
C ASP A 156 6.84 -3.08 17.36
N MET A 157 6.43 -1.87 16.98
CA MET A 157 5.29 -1.68 16.06
C MET A 157 5.53 -2.36 14.71
N LEU A 158 6.75 -2.27 14.19
CA LEU A 158 7.12 -2.97 12.95
C LEU A 158 7.00 -4.49 13.11
N TYR A 159 7.44 -5.06 14.24
CA TYR A 159 7.29 -6.50 14.48
C TYR A 159 5.83 -6.93 14.55
N VAL A 160 4.98 -6.16 15.25
CA VAL A 160 3.54 -6.42 15.30
C VAL A 160 2.92 -6.35 13.90
N MET A 161 3.24 -5.30 13.14
CA MET A 161 2.70 -5.14 11.78
C MET A 161 3.13 -6.29 10.86
N LYS A 162 4.41 -6.66 10.89
CA LYS A 162 4.94 -7.81 10.15
C LYS A 162 4.21 -9.09 10.50
N ALA A 163 4.03 -9.37 11.79
CA ALA A 163 3.31 -10.55 12.25
C ALA A 163 1.86 -10.56 11.75
N CYS A 164 1.14 -9.43 11.83
CA CYS A 164 -0.23 -9.32 11.32
C CYS A 164 -0.31 -9.61 9.82
N VAL A 165 0.60 -9.05 8.99
CA VAL A 165 0.59 -9.28 7.54
C VAL A 165 0.94 -10.74 7.19
N ILE A 166 1.93 -11.33 7.86
CA ILE A 166 2.31 -12.74 7.63
C ILE A 166 1.17 -13.68 8.00
N ILE A 167 0.61 -13.51 9.20
CA ILE A 167 -0.51 -14.35 9.67
C ILE A 167 -1.75 -14.15 8.79
N HIS A 168 -2.01 -12.91 8.34
CA HIS A 168 -3.08 -12.63 7.37
C HIS A 168 -2.92 -13.50 6.11
N ASN A 169 -1.76 -13.45 5.47
CA ASN A 169 -1.52 -14.24 4.26
C ASN A 169 -1.61 -15.75 4.53
N MET A 170 -1.06 -16.24 5.64
CA MET A 170 -1.18 -17.66 6.01
C MET A 170 -2.65 -18.10 6.12
N ILE A 171 -3.53 -17.26 6.64
CA ILE A 171 -4.98 -17.57 6.71
C ILE A 171 -5.61 -17.54 5.31
N ILE A 172 -5.23 -16.60 4.45
CA ILE A 172 -5.75 -16.53 3.07
C ILE A 172 -5.27 -17.71 2.20
N GLU A 173 -4.12 -18.32 2.54
CA GLU A 173 -3.61 -19.52 1.87
C GLU A 173 -4.41 -20.78 2.24
N ASP A 174 -4.90 -20.86 3.48
CA ASP A 174 -5.68 -21.99 4.00
C ASP A 174 -7.18 -21.94 3.62
N GLU A 175 -7.69 -20.75 3.27
CA GLU A 175 -9.06 -20.51 2.75
C GLU A 175 -9.21 -20.85 1.24
#